data_AF-A0A1Q7YUB7-F1
#
_entry.id   AF-A0A1Q7YUB7-F1
#
_cell.length_a   1.000
_cell.length_b   1.000
_cell.length_c   1.000
_cell.angle_alpha   90.00
_cell.angle_beta   90.00
_cell.angle_gamma   90.00
#
_symmetry.space_group_name_H-M   'P 1'
#
loop_
_entity.id
_entity.type
_entity.pdbx_description
1 polymer ?
#
loop_
_entity_poly.entity_id
_entity_poly.type
_entity_poly.pdbx_seq_one_letter_code
_entity_poly.pdbx_strand_id
1 'polypeptide(L)'
;MAITGFEWLVVGGVIVLAFLFRPRLVTDFARSMGQVVAEFRRREDPGSTSGDDELLIRTARRLGIKTQGKSSSQIREEILTRADRGQN
;
A
#
# COMPACT_ATOMS: atom_id res chain seq x y z
N MET A 1 -28.59 -48.78 4.14
CA MET A 1 -28.66 -47.93 5.34
C MET A 1 -28.29 -46.53 4.90
N ALA A 2 -29.16 -45.54 5.14
CA ALA A 2 -28.87 -44.15 4.81
C ALA A 2 -28.01 -43.54 5.92
N ILE A 3 -26.95 -42.85 5.51
CA ILE A 3 -26.06 -42.11 6.40
C ILE A 3 -26.91 -40.97 7.01
N THR A 4 -27.23 -41.06 8.30
CA THR A 4 -28.21 -40.19 8.97
C THR A 4 -27.47 -39.08 9.71
N GLY A 5 -27.63 -37.83 9.27
CA GLY A 5 -27.32 -36.56 9.98
C GLY A 5 -25.97 -36.43 10.71
N PHE A 6 -25.76 -37.18 11.79
CA PHE A 6 -24.57 -37.18 12.64
C PHE A 6 -23.29 -37.58 11.90
N GLU A 7 -23.38 -38.53 10.97
CA GLU A 7 -22.23 -38.94 10.17
C GLU A 7 -21.74 -37.81 9.25
N TRP A 8 -22.61 -36.90 8.78
CA TRP A 8 -22.19 -35.70 8.06
C TRP A 8 -21.43 -34.72 8.95
N LEU A 9 -21.81 -34.63 10.22
CA LEU A 9 -21.07 -33.84 11.22
C LEU A 9 -19.68 -34.44 11.47
N VAL A 10 -19.58 -35.76 11.57
CA VAL A 10 -18.30 -36.46 11.74
C VAL A 10 -17.43 -36.32 10.48
N VAL A 11 -17.99 -36.54 9.30
CA VAL A 11 -17.28 -36.40 8.02
C VAL A 11 -16.83 -34.95 7.80
N GLY A 12 -17.71 -33.98 8.03
CA GLY A 12 -17.37 -32.56 7.96
C GLY A 12 -16.28 -32.16 8.96
N GLY A 13 -16.37 -32.66 10.20
CA GLY A 13 -15.36 -32.46 11.24
C GLY A 13 -14.01 -33.04 10.85
N VAL A 14 -13.97 -34.25 10.30
CA VAL A 14 -12.73 -34.89 9.81
C VAL A 14 -12.13 -34.12 8.63
N ILE A 15 -12.95 -33.60 7.72
CA ILE A 15 -12.49 -32.77 6.60
C ILE A 15 -11.88 -31.45 7.12
N VAL A 16 -12.54 -30.79 8.06
CA VAL A 16 -12.03 -29.57 8.70
C VAL A 16 -10.72 -29.85 9.43
N LEU A 17 -10.64 -30.96 10.17
CA LEU A 17 -9.44 -31.39 10.87
C LEU A 17 -8.29 -31.68 9.89
N ALA A 18 -8.57 -32.40 8.80
CA ALA A 18 -7.60 -32.68 7.75
C ALA A 18 -7.10 -31.39 7.05
N PHE A 19 -7.96 -30.38 6.92
CA PHE A 19 -7.58 -29.05 6.43
C PHE A 19 -6.72 -28.27 7.44
N LEU A 20 -7.07 -28.30 8.73
CA LEU A 20 -6.30 -27.67 9.80
C LEU A 20 -4.91 -28.28 9.97
N PHE A 21 -4.80 -29.61 9.80
CA PHE A 21 -3.52 -30.33 9.85
C PHE A 21 -2.69 -30.21 8.55
N ARG A 22 -3.13 -29.44 7.52
CA ARG A 22 -2.29 -29.06 6.36
C ARG A 22 -1.69 -27.66 6.58
N PRO A 23 -0.59 -27.53 7.36
CA PRO A 23 0.01 -26.23 7.67
C PRO A 23 0.46 -25.45 6.43
N ARG A 24 0.82 -26.17 5.36
CA ARG A 24 1.26 -25.57 4.09
C ARG A 24 0.17 -24.68 3.46
N LEU A 25 -1.11 -25.06 3.53
CA LEU A 25 -2.20 -24.21 3.00
C LEU A 25 -2.29 -22.86 3.71
N VAL A 26 -2.15 -22.86 5.03
CA VAL A 26 -2.26 -21.63 5.84
C VAL A 26 -1.07 -20.72 5.57
N THR A 27 0.14 -21.27 5.49
CA THR A 27 1.35 -20.49 5.22
C THR A 27 1.42 -19.98 3.78
N ASP A 28 1.02 -20.79 2.80
CA ASP A 28 1.02 -20.40 1.38
C ASP A 28 0.01 -19.27 1.12
N PHE A 29 -1.19 -19.36 1.70
CA PHE A 29 -2.20 -18.30 1.63
C PHE A 29 -1.76 -17.01 2.34
N ALA A 30 -1.14 -17.15 3.53
CA ALA A 30 -0.57 -16.01 4.24
C ALA A 30 0.52 -15.32 3.40
N ARG A 31 1.32 -16.09 2.65
CA ARG A 31 2.39 -15.56 1.81
C ARG A 31 1.87 -14.86 0.56
N SER A 32 0.83 -15.39 -0.10
CA SER A 32 0.20 -14.73 -1.25
C SER A 32 -0.52 -13.44 -0.85
N MET A 33 -1.20 -13.43 0.30
CA MET A 33 -1.82 -12.22 0.85
C MET A 33 -0.76 -11.18 1.27
N GLY A 34 0.35 -11.64 1.85
CA GLY A 34 1.49 -10.80 2.22
C GLY A 34 2.12 -10.08 1.04
N GLN A 35 2.19 -10.72 -0.14
CA GLN A 35 2.70 -10.08 -1.36
C GLN A 35 1.77 -8.95 -1.86
N VAL A 36 0.47 -9.17 -1.81
CA VAL A 36 -0.53 -8.15 -2.18
C VAL A 36 -0.44 -6.96 -1.24
N VAL A 37 -0.42 -7.20 0.08
CA VAL A 37 -0.27 -6.14 1.09
C VAL A 37 1.08 -5.44 0.98
N ALA A 38 2.15 -6.17 0.67
CA ALA A 38 3.48 -5.60 0.47
C ALA A 38 3.52 -4.62 -0.71
N GLU A 39 2.76 -4.85 -1.78
CA GLU A 39 2.71 -3.95 -2.94
C GLU A 39 1.88 -2.69 -2.69
N PHE A 40 0.85 -2.75 -1.84
CA PHE A 40 0.17 -1.56 -1.34
C PHE A 40 1.07 -0.76 -0.39
N ARG A 41 1.72 -1.44 0.56
CA ARG A 41 2.64 -0.78 1.49
C ARG A 41 3.88 -0.20 0.80
N ARG A 42 4.33 -0.81 -0.30
CA ARG A 42 5.39 -0.27 -1.17
C ARG A 42 5.02 1.07 -1.79
N ARG A 43 3.72 1.38 -1.94
CA ARG A 43 3.25 2.70 -2.39
C ARG A 43 3.10 3.71 -1.23
N GLU A 44 3.02 3.24 0.02
CA GLU A 44 2.67 4.06 1.19
C GLU A 44 3.82 4.35 2.17
N ASP A 45 5.00 3.71 2.08
CA ASP A 45 6.15 3.95 2.96
C ASP A 45 7.49 3.96 2.16
N PRO A 46 8.55 4.71 2.55
CA PRO A 46 8.82 6.14 2.48
C PRO A 46 9.85 6.47 1.37
N GLY A 47 9.64 5.98 0.15
CA GLY A 47 10.47 6.31 -1.03
C GLY A 47 9.89 7.44 -1.90
N SER A 48 8.63 7.82 -1.65
CA SER A 48 7.87 8.79 -2.44
C SER A 48 8.33 10.24 -2.28
N THR A 49 9.18 10.55 -1.28
CA THR A 49 9.89 11.84 -1.24
C THR A 49 10.60 12.11 -2.56
N SER A 50 11.19 11.12 -3.23
CA SER A 50 11.85 11.39 -4.51
C SER A 50 10.87 11.77 -5.63
N GLY A 51 9.70 11.13 -5.71
CA GLY A 51 8.69 11.44 -6.72
C GLY A 51 7.97 12.76 -6.44
N ASP A 52 7.60 12.98 -5.18
CA ASP A 52 6.94 14.21 -4.74
C ASP A 52 7.90 15.40 -4.81
N ASP A 53 9.17 15.23 -4.41
CA ASP A 53 10.19 16.28 -4.51
C ASP A 53 10.54 16.59 -5.97
N GLU A 54 10.57 15.60 -6.86
CA GLU A 54 10.74 15.80 -8.31
C GLU A 54 9.58 16.64 -8.88
N LEU A 55 8.34 16.33 -8.48
CA LEU A 55 7.14 17.10 -8.87
C LEU A 55 7.16 18.52 -8.30
N LEU A 56 7.57 18.69 -7.04
CA LEU A 56 7.79 19.98 -6.37
C LEU A 56 8.85 20.82 -7.11
N ILE A 57 10.01 20.23 -7.43
CA ILE A 57 11.11 20.90 -8.14
C ILE A 57 10.71 21.28 -9.57
N ARG A 58 10.00 20.39 -10.29
CA ARG A 58 9.48 20.70 -11.63
C ARG A 58 8.48 21.86 -11.59
N THR A 59 7.57 21.87 -10.63
CA THR A 59 6.57 22.92 -10.47
C THR A 59 7.22 24.25 -10.11
N ALA A 60 8.16 24.24 -9.16
CA ALA A 60 8.95 25.41 -8.80
C ALA A 60 9.72 25.99 -10.00
N ARG A 61 10.36 25.14 -10.81
CA ARG A 61 11.09 25.58 -12.01
C ARG A 61 10.15 26.21 -13.04
N ARG A 62 8.95 25.66 -13.23
CA ARG A 62 7.92 26.24 -14.13
C ARG A 62 7.42 27.60 -13.63
N LEU A 63 7.37 27.80 -12.31
CA LEU A 63 6.99 29.07 -11.68
C LEU A 63 8.16 30.07 -11.57
N GLY A 64 9.35 29.72 -12.06
CA GLY A 64 10.54 30.57 -11.99
C GLY A 64 11.14 30.70 -10.59
N ILE A 65 10.86 29.76 -9.69
CA ILE A 65 11.38 29.72 -8.32
C ILE A 65 12.77 29.09 -8.33
N LYS A 66 13.73 29.69 -7.60
CA LYS A 66 15.08 29.14 -7.43
C LYS A 66 15.03 27.90 -6.52
N THR A 67 15.37 26.72 -7.06
CA THR A 67 15.34 25.43 -6.34
C THR A 67 16.71 24.99 -5.81
N GLN A 68 17.81 25.60 -6.24
CA GLN A 68 19.17 25.23 -5.80
C GLN A 68 19.44 25.77 -4.38
N GLY A 69 19.77 24.86 -3.45
CA GLY A 69 20.12 25.19 -2.06
C GLY A 69 18.93 25.40 -1.10
N LYS A 70 17.69 25.12 -1.53
CA LYS A 70 16.49 25.21 -0.68
C LYS A 70 15.96 23.83 -0.28
N SER A 71 15.34 23.72 0.88
CA SER A 71 14.67 22.48 1.30
C SER A 71 13.35 22.28 0.55
N SER A 72 12.91 21.04 0.42
CA SER A 72 11.61 20.68 -0.20
C SER A 72 10.43 21.41 0.46
N SER A 73 10.51 21.65 1.78
CA SER A 73 9.51 22.43 2.53
C SER A 73 9.47 23.91 2.15
N GLN A 74 10.63 24.56 2.00
CA GLN A 74 10.71 25.97 1.58
C GLN A 74 10.20 26.17 0.15
N ILE A 75 10.54 25.23 -0.74
CA ILE A 75 10.07 25.26 -2.13
C ILE A 75 8.53 25.18 -2.16
N ARG A 76 7.93 24.32 -1.32
CA ARG A 76 6.47 24.16 -1.24
C ARG A 76 5.76 25.44 -0.83
N GLU A 77 6.25 26.14 0.19
CA GLU A 77 5.66 27.38 0.69
C GLU A 77 5.75 28.52 -0.35
N GLU A 78 6.87 28.59 -1.07
CA GLU A 78 7.07 29.59 -2.12
C GLU A 78 6.18 29.32 -3.36
N ILE A 79 5.95 28.05 -3.70
CA ILE A 79 4.97 27.65 -4.73
C ILE A 79 3.57 28.11 -4.33
N LEU A 80 3.13 27.84 -3.10
CA LEU A 80 1.80 28.23 -2.62
C LEU A 80 1.61 29.75 -2.66
N THR A 81 2.61 30.49 -2.17
CA THR A 81 2.60 31.96 -2.21
C THR A 81 2.52 32.52 -3.64
N ARG A 82 3.19 31.88 -4.59
CA ARG A 82 3.17 32.27 -6.02
C ARG A 82 1.87 31.90 -6.71
N ALA A 83 1.32 30.73 -6.40
CA ALA A 83 0.04 30.27 -6.93
C ALA A 83 -1.13 31.16 -6.46
N ASP A 84 -1.09 31.59 -5.20
CA ASP A 84 -2.08 32.49 -4.62
C ASP A 84 -2.01 33.90 -5.24
N ARG A 85 -0.80 34.47 -5.39
CA ARG A 85 -0.62 35.78 -6.06
C ARG A 85 -0.93 35.79 -7.56
N GLY A 86 -0.89 34.65 -8.24
CA GLY A 86 -1.22 34.56 -9.67
C GLY A 86 -2.72 34.48 -9.96
N GLN A 87 -3.55 34.29 -8.93
CA GLN A 87 -5.01 34.19 -9.05
C GLN A 87 -5.76 35.49 -8.66
N ASN A 88 -5.05 36.56 -8.33
CA ASN A 88 -5.61 37.89 -8.02
C ASN A 88 -4.98 38.96 -8.92
#